data_AF-A0A3D2F7E2-F1
#
_entry.id   AF-A0A3D2F7E2-F1
#
_cell.length_a   1.000
_cell.length_b   1.000
_cell.length_c   1.000
_cell.angle_alpha   90.00
_cell.angle_beta   90.00
_cell.angle_gamma   90.00
#
_symmetry.space_group_name_H-M   'P 1'
#
loop_
_entity.id
_entity.type
_entity.pdbx_description
1 polymer ?
#
loop_
_entity_poly.entity_id
_entity_poly.type
_entity_poly.pdbx_seq_one_letter_code
_entity_poly.pdbx_strand_id
1 'polypeptide(L)'
;MTNFRNAVVLSTALIFGMTGATFAQETATETETAVEAEAQAVETPTEGADAGAAEGNPTGLSLGEEAEQELAAGQLYIKEKVGDWEMRCVKVDGEGEEPCQMYQLMDDGAGSPVAEVSMFRLKDGGKAKAGATIAVPLETSLPQQLSITVDGGKARRYPYSFCNQVGCFARIGLTAEDVASFKRGNTATMTIVPALAQEQKVELTLSLTGFTAAYDKVSVVEP
;
A
#
# COMPACT_ATOMS: atom_id res chain seq x y z
N MET A 1 44.45 -1.32 -32.84
CA MET A 1 44.30 -0.63 -34.13
C MET A 1 44.35 -1.66 -35.27
N THR A 2 43.18 -2.13 -35.74
CA THR A 2 42.85 -2.68 -37.09
C THR A 2 41.51 -3.42 -36.93
N ASN A 3 40.35 -2.79 -37.07
CA ASN A 3 39.61 -2.41 -38.29
C ASN A 3 39.31 -3.57 -39.26
N PHE A 4 38.07 -4.04 -39.25
CA PHE A 4 37.43 -4.65 -40.42
C PHE A 4 36.05 -4.02 -40.62
N ARG A 5 35.89 -3.32 -41.74
CA ARG A 5 34.66 -2.73 -42.29
C ARG A 5 34.25 -3.57 -43.51
N ASN A 6 32.94 -3.78 -43.71
CA ASN A 6 32.21 -3.85 -44.99
C ASN A 6 30.76 -4.25 -44.68
N ALA A 7 29.73 -3.39 -44.79
CA ALA A 7 29.12 -2.77 -45.98
C ALA A 7 28.28 -3.77 -46.83
N VAL A 8 26.96 -3.82 -46.57
CA VAL A 8 25.81 -3.39 -47.43
C VAL A 8 25.56 -4.26 -48.68
N VAL A 9 24.36 -4.88 -48.76
CA VAL A 9 23.56 -4.98 -49.99
C VAL A 9 22.06 -4.82 -49.66
N LEU A 10 21.43 -3.96 -50.46
CA LEU A 10 20.05 -3.49 -50.54
C LEU A 10 19.34 -4.23 -51.72
N SER A 11 18.02 -4.49 -51.67
CA SER A 11 17.05 -4.62 -52.83
C SER A 11 15.87 -5.56 -52.46
N THR A 12 14.62 -5.11 -52.23
CA THR A 12 13.50 -4.65 -53.11
C THR A 12 12.41 -5.70 -53.43
N ALA A 13 11.21 -5.44 -52.85
CA ALA A 13 9.89 -5.28 -53.51
C ALA A 13 8.89 -6.44 -53.75
N LEU A 14 7.60 -6.05 -53.60
CA LEU A 14 6.34 -6.42 -54.31
C LEU A 14 5.15 -7.12 -53.56
N ILE A 15 4.20 -6.29 -53.09
CA ILE A 15 2.72 -6.21 -53.31
C ILE A 15 1.87 -7.51 -53.45
N PHE A 16 0.82 -7.65 -52.61
CA PHE A 16 -0.60 -7.85 -53.03
C PHE A 16 -1.57 -7.62 -51.84
N GLY A 17 -2.68 -6.92 -52.09
CA GLY A 17 -3.74 -6.63 -51.10
C GLY A 17 -4.98 -7.53 -51.25
N MET A 18 -5.94 -7.36 -50.35
CA MET A 18 -7.41 -7.61 -50.45
C MET A 18 -8.03 -7.33 -49.07
N THR A 19 -8.77 -6.23 -48.88
CA THR A 19 -10.26 -6.08 -48.96
C THR A 19 -11.08 -6.88 -47.95
N GLY A 20 -11.76 -6.14 -47.06
CA GLY A 20 -13.20 -6.31 -46.81
C GLY A 20 -13.65 -6.97 -45.50
N ALA A 21 -14.26 -6.16 -44.62
CA ALA A 21 -15.58 -6.43 -44.03
C ALA A 21 -16.07 -5.18 -43.29
N THR A 22 -16.75 -4.30 -44.03
CA THR A 22 -17.71 -3.35 -43.47
C THR A 22 -19.01 -4.11 -43.24
N PHE A 23 -19.54 -4.09 -42.01
CA PHE A 23 -20.94 -4.41 -41.77
C PHE A 23 -21.71 -3.11 -41.55
N ALA A 24 -22.69 -2.87 -42.42
CA ALA A 24 -23.77 -1.91 -42.26
C ALA A 24 -25.09 -2.70 -42.12
N GLN A 25 -26.16 -1.98 -41.75
CA GLN A 25 -27.56 -2.41 -41.54
C GLN A 25 -27.83 -2.96 -40.12
N GLU A 26 -28.90 -2.61 -39.41
CA GLU A 26 -30.26 -2.32 -39.89
C GLU A 26 -31.07 -1.54 -38.84
N THR A 27 -31.98 -0.70 -39.34
CA THR A 27 -33.04 0.01 -38.63
C THR A 27 -34.04 -0.96 -38.00
N ALA A 28 -34.40 -0.77 -36.73
CA ALA A 28 -35.65 -1.27 -36.14
C ALA A 28 -36.08 -0.31 -35.02
N THR A 29 -37.05 0.56 -35.30
CA THR A 29 -38.46 0.42 -34.89
C THR A 29 -38.66 0.74 -33.40
N GLU A 30 -38.91 2.03 -33.13
CA GLU A 30 -39.67 2.45 -31.96
C GLU A 30 -41.04 1.74 -32.00
N THR A 31 -41.27 0.86 -31.04
CA THR A 31 -42.60 0.34 -30.75
C THR A 31 -43.15 1.10 -29.55
N GLU A 32 -44.10 1.95 -29.87
CA GLU A 32 -45.09 2.52 -28.98
C GLU A 32 -45.80 1.38 -28.20
N THR A 33 -45.82 1.46 -26.87
CA THR A 33 -46.82 0.75 -26.07
C THR A 33 -47.29 1.70 -24.99
N ALA A 34 -48.49 2.23 -25.21
CA ALA A 34 -49.28 2.94 -24.25
C ALA A 34 -49.56 2.05 -23.04
N VAL A 35 -49.39 2.61 -21.83
CA VAL A 35 -50.09 2.16 -20.63
C VAL A 35 -50.70 3.39 -19.97
N GLU A 36 -51.99 3.54 -20.25
CA GLU A 36 -53.09 3.96 -19.40
C GLU A 36 -52.79 4.80 -18.16
N ALA A 37 -53.39 5.99 -18.14
CA ALA A 37 -53.50 6.88 -17.01
C ALA A 37 -54.52 6.36 -15.99
N GLU A 38 -54.09 6.20 -14.74
CA GLU A 38 -55.00 6.22 -13.59
C GLU A 38 -54.60 7.37 -12.66
N ALA A 39 -55.54 8.30 -12.51
CA ALA A 39 -55.49 9.40 -11.58
C ALA A 39 -55.74 8.90 -10.16
N GLN A 40 -54.83 9.22 -9.24
CA GLN A 40 -55.15 9.23 -7.82
C GLN A 40 -54.70 10.55 -7.22
N ALA A 41 -55.70 11.33 -6.83
CA ALA A 41 -55.58 12.55 -6.07
C ALA A 41 -54.94 12.25 -4.72
N VAL A 42 -53.90 13.00 -4.36
CA VAL A 42 -53.40 13.05 -2.98
C VAL A 42 -53.75 14.42 -2.45
N GLU A 43 -54.73 14.42 -1.56
CA GLU A 43 -55.15 15.58 -0.79
C GLU A 43 -54.00 16.08 0.09
N THR A 44 -53.86 17.40 0.09
CA THR A 44 -53.13 18.18 1.09
C THR A 44 -53.71 17.91 2.48
N PRO A 45 -52.86 17.74 3.51
CA PRO A 45 -53.16 18.37 4.78
C PRO A 45 -52.14 19.46 5.11
N THR A 46 -52.70 20.65 5.28
CA THR A 46 -52.11 21.83 5.88
C THR A 46 -51.83 21.59 7.37
N GLU A 47 -50.61 21.95 7.76
CA GLU A 47 -50.18 22.63 8.99
C GLU A 47 -50.35 21.96 10.36
N GLY A 48 -49.21 21.80 11.02
CA GLY A 48 -49.08 21.66 12.46
C GLY A 48 -47.66 22.07 12.84
N ALA A 49 -47.47 23.36 13.12
CA ALA A 49 -46.22 23.91 13.63
C ALA A 49 -45.84 23.29 14.98
N ASP A 50 -44.55 22.98 15.15
CA ASP A 50 -43.88 23.27 16.41
C ASP A 50 -42.43 23.70 16.15
N ALA A 51 -42.07 24.79 16.80
CA ALA A 51 -40.90 25.59 16.53
C ALA A 51 -39.75 25.20 17.47
N GLY A 52 -38.65 24.72 16.90
CA GLY A 52 -37.32 24.77 17.51
C GLY A 52 -36.48 25.77 16.75
N ALA A 53 -36.37 27.00 17.26
CA ALA A 53 -35.59 28.07 16.66
C ALA A 53 -34.10 27.69 16.57
N ALA A 54 -33.62 27.43 15.35
CA ALA A 54 -32.20 27.55 15.04
C ALA A 54 -31.94 29.02 14.68
N GLU A 55 -31.08 29.69 15.44
CA GLU A 55 -30.56 31.00 15.04
C GLU A 55 -29.87 30.85 13.67
N GLY A 56 -30.50 31.44 12.67
CA GLY A 56 -30.24 31.13 11.27
C GLY A 56 -28.98 31.77 10.73
N ASN A 57 -28.10 30.95 10.17
CA ASN A 57 -27.22 31.39 9.11
C ASN A 57 -28.09 31.82 7.90
N PRO A 58 -28.02 33.08 7.43
CA PRO A 58 -29.00 33.65 6.49
C PRO A 58 -29.06 32.99 5.11
N THR A 59 -28.14 32.08 4.80
CA THR A 59 -28.06 31.38 3.51
C THR A 59 -28.71 30.00 3.52
N GLY A 60 -29.13 29.47 4.68
CA GLY A 60 -29.66 28.10 4.79
C GLY A 60 -28.63 27.01 4.45
N LEU A 61 -27.36 27.38 4.36
CA LEU A 61 -26.25 26.47 4.11
C LEU A 61 -25.69 25.97 5.44
N SER A 62 -25.52 24.65 5.56
CA SER A 62 -24.81 24.04 6.67
C SER A 62 -23.38 24.56 6.70
N LEU A 63 -22.97 25.11 7.85
CA LEU A 63 -21.61 25.61 8.06
C LEU A 63 -20.62 24.49 8.42
N GLY A 64 -21.09 23.24 8.49
CA GLY A 64 -20.36 22.17 9.14
C GLY A 64 -20.29 22.38 10.66
N GLU A 65 -19.91 21.33 11.37
CA GLU A 65 -19.59 21.39 12.79
C GLU A 65 -18.16 20.90 12.96
N GLU A 66 -17.43 21.43 13.94
CA GLU A 66 -16.09 20.94 14.25
C GLU A 66 -16.18 19.51 14.76
N ALA A 67 -15.74 18.54 13.95
CA ALA A 67 -15.62 17.17 14.41
C ALA A 67 -14.37 17.04 15.29
N GLU A 68 -14.53 17.15 16.61
CA GLU A 68 -13.52 16.63 17.55
C GLU A 68 -13.45 15.11 17.38
N GLN A 69 -12.52 14.65 16.54
CA GLN A 69 -12.23 13.23 16.38
C GLN A 69 -11.34 12.76 17.53
N GLU A 70 -11.95 12.45 18.66
CA GLU A 70 -11.29 11.66 19.69
C GLU A 70 -11.02 10.26 19.11
N LEU A 71 -9.76 9.80 19.18
CA LEU A 71 -9.39 8.47 18.68
C LEU A 71 -10.12 7.40 19.50
N ALA A 72 -10.91 6.55 18.83
CA ALA A 72 -11.55 5.43 19.47
C ALA A 72 -10.54 4.33 19.81
N ALA A 73 -10.78 3.57 20.89
CA ALA A 73 -9.95 2.40 21.18
C ALA A 73 -9.94 1.39 20.02
N GLY A 74 -8.77 0.79 19.79
CA GLY A 74 -8.50 -0.06 18.63
C GLY A 74 -8.09 0.70 17.37
N GLN A 75 -8.23 2.03 17.34
CA GLN A 75 -7.81 2.83 16.18
C GLN A 75 -6.29 2.96 16.12
N LEU A 76 -5.73 2.72 14.93
CA LEU A 76 -4.33 3.00 14.64
C LEU A 76 -4.12 4.50 14.41
N TYR A 77 -3.05 5.05 14.98
CA TYR A 77 -2.64 6.43 14.78
C TYR A 77 -1.11 6.56 14.73
N ILE A 78 -0.61 7.62 14.10
CA ILE A 78 0.81 7.95 14.10
C ILE A 78 1.09 8.80 15.34
N LYS A 79 1.84 8.24 16.29
CA LYS A 79 2.20 8.93 17.54
C LYS A 79 3.29 9.97 17.32
N GLU A 80 4.31 9.62 16.55
CA GLU A 80 5.42 10.51 16.20
C GLU A 80 6.19 9.97 14.99
N LYS A 81 7.07 10.80 14.42
CA LYS A 81 8.06 10.41 13.42
C LYS A 81 9.46 10.47 14.03
N VAL A 82 10.27 9.45 13.79
CA VAL A 82 11.65 9.33 14.29
C VAL A 82 12.57 9.06 13.10
N GLY A 83 13.21 10.13 12.59
CA GLY A 83 13.89 10.06 11.29
C GLY A 83 12.88 9.69 10.20
N ASP A 84 13.18 8.63 9.46
CA ASP A 84 12.32 8.14 8.37
C ASP A 84 11.32 7.08 8.83
N TRP A 85 11.17 6.87 10.14
CA TRP A 85 10.27 5.88 10.71
C TRP A 85 9.05 6.52 11.36
N GLU A 86 7.87 5.99 11.07
CA GLU A 86 6.63 6.36 11.75
C GLU A 86 6.41 5.43 12.94
N MET A 87 6.14 6.00 14.12
CA MET A 87 5.68 5.24 15.28
C MET A 87 4.16 5.12 15.20
N ARG A 88 3.67 3.96 14.77
CA ARG A 88 2.25 3.66 14.64
C ARG A 88 1.77 2.89 15.86
N CYS A 89 0.82 3.46 16.59
CA CYS A 89 0.31 2.91 17.84
C CYS A 89 -1.20 2.64 17.74
N VAL A 90 -1.69 1.73 18.59
CA VAL A 90 -3.12 1.44 18.73
C VAL A 90 -3.62 2.14 19.98
N LYS A 91 -4.66 2.98 19.85
CA LYS A 91 -5.33 3.60 20.99
C LYS A 91 -5.94 2.51 21.88
N VAL A 92 -5.73 2.60 23.20
CA VAL A 92 -6.40 1.75 24.19
C VAL A 92 -7.36 2.57 25.03
N ASP A 93 -8.39 1.92 25.59
CA ASP A 93 -9.30 2.55 26.56
C ASP A 93 -8.59 2.80 27.89
N GLY A 94 -8.83 3.97 28.49
CA GLY A 94 -8.34 4.33 29.82
C GLY A 94 -6.82 4.59 29.90
N GLU A 95 -6.26 4.39 31.09
CA GLU A 95 -4.83 4.54 31.37
C GLU A 95 -4.12 3.20 31.12
N GLY A 96 -3.36 3.12 30.03
CA GLY A 96 -2.59 1.92 29.68
C GLY A 96 -1.48 2.23 28.67
N GLU A 97 -0.48 1.35 28.59
CA GLU A 97 0.56 1.46 27.58
C GLU A 97 -0.02 1.06 26.21
N GLU A 98 0.00 2.00 25.27
CA GLU A 98 -0.48 1.77 23.91
C GLU A 98 0.57 0.99 23.10
N PRO A 99 0.22 -0.17 22.52
CA PRO A 99 1.13 -0.94 21.69
C PRO A 99 1.54 -0.15 20.45
N CYS A 100 2.84 0.02 20.25
CA CYS A 100 3.44 0.75 19.14
C CYS A 100 4.38 -0.14 18.33
N GLN A 101 4.33 0.01 17.01
CA GLN A 101 5.30 -0.54 16.05
C GLN A 101 5.95 0.60 15.26
N MET A 102 7.16 0.38 14.78
CA MET A 102 7.79 1.28 13.82
C MET A 102 7.44 0.86 12.40
N TYR A 103 7.20 1.82 11.53
CA TYR A 103 6.74 1.62 10.17
C TYR A 103 7.54 2.46 9.16
N GLN A 104 7.80 1.90 7.98
CA GLN A 104 8.28 2.65 6.83
C GLN A 104 7.66 2.12 5.53
N LEU A 105 7.26 3.04 4.65
CA LEU A 105 6.80 2.78 3.31
C LEU A 105 7.94 3.07 2.33
N MET A 106 8.21 2.14 1.43
CA MET A 106 9.24 2.25 0.39
C MET A 106 8.57 2.44 -0.96
N ASP A 107 9.18 3.30 -1.79
CA ASP A 107 8.73 3.60 -3.14
C ASP A 107 9.73 3.12 -4.21
N ASP A 108 9.33 3.24 -5.47
CA ASP A 108 10.10 2.89 -6.66
C ASP A 108 11.20 3.92 -7.04
N GLY A 109 11.43 4.93 -6.22
CA GLY A 109 12.30 6.09 -6.49
C GLY A 109 11.61 7.20 -7.31
N ALA A 110 10.43 6.93 -7.87
CA ALA A 110 9.57 7.93 -8.52
C ALA A 110 8.40 8.36 -7.61
N GLY A 111 8.35 7.88 -6.37
CA GLY A 111 7.34 8.20 -5.37
C GLY A 111 6.11 7.29 -5.38
N SER A 112 6.10 6.23 -6.20
CA SER A 112 5.01 5.26 -6.18
C SER A 112 5.25 4.23 -5.07
N PRO A 113 4.31 4.03 -4.12
CA PRO A 113 4.51 3.07 -3.04
C PRO A 113 4.58 1.63 -3.56
N VAL A 114 5.58 0.87 -3.12
CA VAL A 114 5.81 -0.52 -3.58
C VAL A 114 5.70 -1.51 -2.44
N ALA A 115 6.35 -1.23 -1.31
CA ALA A 115 6.40 -2.17 -0.19
C ALA A 115 6.47 -1.45 1.14
N GLU A 116 6.03 -2.11 2.19
CA GLU A 116 6.07 -1.55 3.54
C GLU A 116 6.64 -2.55 4.53
N VAL A 117 7.25 -2.04 5.59
CA VAL A 117 7.71 -2.82 6.73
C VAL A 117 7.12 -2.25 8.01
N SER A 118 6.64 -3.15 8.88
CA SER A 118 6.32 -2.84 10.26
C SER A 118 7.09 -3.75 11.20
N MET A 119 7.57 -3.21 12.32
CA MET A 119 8.46 -3.91 13.23
C MET A 119 8.16 -3.64 14.71
N PHE A 120 8.30 -4.68 15.53
CA PHE A 120 8.14 -4.66 16.98
C PHE A 120 9.25 -5.47 17.65
N ARG A 121 9.47 -5.22 18.95
CA ARG A 121 10.42 -6.00 19.75
C ARG A 121 9.75 -7.26 20.28
N LEU A 122 10.50 -8.33 20.40
CA LEU A 122 10.02 -9.59 20.99
C LEU A 122 10.53 -9.70 22.43
N LYS A 123 9.70 -10.24 23.32
CA LYS A 123 10.19 -10.67 24.64
C LYS A 123 11.29 -11.72 24.49
N ASP A 124 12.18 -11.78 25.48
CA ASP A 124 13.22 -12.80 25.51
C ASP A 124 12.59 -14.20 25.61
N GLY A 125 12.99 -15.08 24.69
CA GLY A 125 12.39 -16.41 24.54
C GLY A 125 12.89 -17.19 23.33
N GLY A 126 13.61 -16.53 22.41
CA GLY A 126 14.23 -17.16 21.26
C GLY A 126 15.42 -16.39 20.71
N LYS A 127 15.88 -16.80 19.52
CA LYS A 127 17.00 -16.15 18.82
C LYS A 127 16.63 -14.78 18.25
N ALA A 128 15.36 -14.57 17.94
CA ALA A 128 14.86 -13.31 17.42
C ALA A 128 14.66 -12.30 18.57
N LYS A 129 15.14 -11.08 18.36
CA LYS A 129 14.96 -9.92 19.25
C LYS A 129 13.90 -8.95 18.72
N ALA A 130 13.56 -9.05 17.44
CA ALA A 130 12.45 -8.34 16.84
C ALA A 130 11.75 -9.20 15.79
N GLY A 131 10.46 -8.92 15.65
CA GLY A 131 9.62 -9.43 14.58
C GLY A 131 9.31 -8.28 13.62
N ALA A 132 9.32 -8.56 12.32
CA ALA A 132 8.84 -7.62 11.32
C ALA A 132 7.91 -8.30 10.31
N THR A 133 6.90 -7.56 9.88
CA THR A 133 6.03 -7.95 8.77
C THR A 133 6.35 -7.04 7.60
N ILE A 134 6.63 -7.65 6.46
CA ILE A 134 6.93 -6.94 5.21
C ILE A 134 5.86 -7.33 4.20
N ALA A 135 5.15 -6.34 3.69
CA ALA A 135 4.18 -6.52 2.62
C ALA A 135 4.79 -6.05 1.30
N VAL A 136 4.70 -6.89 0.27
CA VAL A 136 5.18 -6.60 -1.08
C VAL A 136 4.06 -6.86 -2.09
N PRO A 137 4.17 -6.36 -3.33
CA PRO A 137 3.12 -6.52 -4.33
C PRO A 137 2.81 -7.99 -4.66
N LEU A 138 1.64 -8.19 -5.24
CA LEU A 138 1.28 -9.42 -5.94
C LEU A 138 2.27 -9.71 -7.08
N GLU A 139 2.18 -10.93 -7.63
CA GLU A 139 3.10 -11.41 -8.67
C GLU A 139 4.58 -11.43 -8.23
N THR A 140 4.82 -11.56 -6.93
CA THR A 140 6.16 -11.78 -6.37
C THR A 140 6.54 -13.26 -6.42
N SER A 141 7.79 -13.56 -6.79
CA SER A 141 8.33 -14.93 -6.87
C SER A 141 8.58 -15.52 -5.48
N LEU A 142 7.72 -16.46 -5.08
CA LEU A 142 7.86 -17.18 -3.81
C LEU A 142 9.16 -18.00 -3.70
N PRO A 143 9.61 -18.74 -4.76
CA PRO A 143 10.84 -19.53 -4.67
C PRO A 143 12.12 -18.69 -4.48
N GLN A 144 12.14 -17.47 -5.02
CA GLN A 144 13.30 -16.58 -4.94
C GLN A 144 13.42 -15.87 -3.58
N GLN A 145 12.32 -15.82 -2.83
CA GLN A 145 12.24 -15.25 -1.48
C GLN A 145 12.53 -13.74 -1.45
N LEU A 146 12.19 -13.10 -0.33
CA LEU A 146 12.61 -11.73 -0.06
C LEU A 146 14.09 -11.73 0.33
N SER A 147 14.88 -10.81 -0.21
CA SER A 147 16.27 -10.62 0.24
C SER A 147 16.46 -9.25 0.86
N ILE A 148 17.17 -9.16 1.98
CA ILE A 148 17.51 -7.89 2.63
C ILE A 148 19.02 -7.84 2.89
N THR A 149 19.63 -6.70 2.58
CA THR A 149 21.05 -6.44 2.81
C THR A 149 21.22 -5.07 3.46
N VAL A 150 22.03 -4.95 4.51
CA VAL A 150 22.37 -3.65 5.12
C VAL A 150 23.72 -3.18 4.58
N ASP A 151 23.77 -1.98 4.00
CA ASP A 151 24.97 -1.34 3.45
C ASP A 151 25.85 -2.25 2.57
N GLY A 152 25.23 -3.09 1.74
CA GLY A 152 25.95 -4.05 0.87
C GLY A 152 26.64 -5.20 1.60
N GLY A 153 26.35 -5.41 2.89
CA GLY A 153 26.84 -6.53 3.69
C GLY A 153 26.27 -7.89 3.27
N LYS A 154 26.21 -8.83 4.23
CA LYS A 154 25.69 -10.17 3.95
C LYS A 154 24.18 -10.14 3.74
N ALA A 155 23.73 -10.54 2.55
CA ALA A 155 22.31 -10.70 2.25
C ALA A 155 21.67 -11.80 3.10
N ARG A 156 20.45 -11.53 3.57
CA ARG A 156 19.58 -12.45 4.31
C ARG A 156 18.32 -12.71 3.52
N ARG A 157 17.95 -13.98 3.34
CA ARG A 157 16.75 -14.39 2.61
C ARG A 157 15.65 -14.83 3.54
N TYR A 158 14.43 -14.45 3.22
CA TYR A 158 13.23 -14.71 4.01
C TYR A 158 12.10 -15.22 3.13
N PRO A 159 11.56 -16.41 3.39
CA PRO A 159 10.43 -16.91 2.63
C PRO A 159 9.19 -16.04 2.90
N TYR A 160 8.39 -15.84 1.86
CA TYR A 160 7.04 -15.30 2.03
C TYR A 160 6.18 -16.35 2.74
N SER A 161 5.45 -15.92 3.75
CA SER A 161 4.62 -16.77 4.58
C SER A 161 3.27 -17.08 3.92
N PHE A 162 2.68 -16.08 3.27
CA PHE A 162 1.41 -16.19 2.54
C PHE A 162 1.22 -15.00 1.61
N CYS A 163 0.26 -15.09 0.71
CA CYS A 163 -0.24 -13.95 -0.06
C CYS A 163 -1.76 -13.86 0.08
N ASN A 164 -2.30 -12.65 -0.02
CA ASN A 164 -3.73 -12.37 -0.11
C ASN A 164 -3.96 -11.30 -1.20
N GLN A 165 -5.18 -10.78 -1.31
CA GLN A 165 -5.53 -9.79 -2.35
C GLN A 165 -4.75 -8.46 -2.26
N VAL A 166 -4.15 -8.16 -1.11
CA VAL A 166 -3.36 -6.92 -0.90
C VAL A 166 -1.91 -7.11 -1.31
N GLY A 167 -1.36 -8.32 -1.15
CA GLY A 167 0.04 -8.58 -1.45
C GLY A 167 0.57 -9.89 -0.88
N CYS A 168 1.87 -10.07 -0.98
CA CYS A 168 2.61 -11.17 -0.37
C CYS A 168 3.33 -10.70 0.89
N PHE A 169 3.31 -11.51 1.94
CA PHE A 169 3.80 -11.13 3.26
C PHE A 169 4.98 -12.00 3.67
N ALA A 170 6.09 -11.38 4.05
CA ALA A 170 7.18 -12.04 4.75
C ALA A 170 7.12 -11.67 6.24
N ARG A 171 7.04 -12.69 7.11
CA ARG A 171 7.16 -12.53 8.56
C ARG A 171 8.55 -12.96 8.97
N ILE A 172 9.36 -12.00 9.43
CA ILE A 172 10.78 -12.21 9.67
C ILE A 172 11.13 -12.03 11.13
N GLY A 173 12.08 -12.84 11.60
CA GLY A 173 12.74 -12.66 12.89
C GLY A 173 14.13 -12.06 12.68
N LEU A 174 14.43 -10.97 13.39
CA LEU A 174 15.75 -10.34 13.41
C LEU A 174 16.49 -10.79 14.67
N THR A 175 17.67 -11.36 14.50
CA THR A 175 18.57 -11.72 15.61
C THR A 175 19.20 -10.47 16.24
N ALA A 176 19.90 -10.65 17.36
CA ALA A 176 20.67 -9.55 17.97
C ALA A 176 21.73 -8.97 17.00
N GLU A 177 22.36 -9.81 16.19
CA GLU A 177 23.33 -9.37 15.17
C GLU A 177 22.65 -8.56 14.07
N ASP A 178 21.47 -8.99 13.63
CA ASP A 178 20.68 -8.28 12.62
C ASP A 178 20.29 -6.89 13.13
N VAL A 179 19.70 -6.82 14.33
CA VAL A 179 19.33 -5.54 14.94
C VAL A 179 20.56 -4.64 15.09
N ALA A 180 21.70 -5.17 15.53
CA ALA A 180 22.93 -4.40 15.64
C ALA A 180 23.47 -3.91 14.28
N SER A 181 23.25 -4.68 13.21
CA SER A 181 23.55 -4.26 11.84
C SER A 181 22.66 -3.09 11.42
N PHE A 182 21.34 -3.20 11.63
CA PHE A 182 20.39 -2.12 11.31
C PHE A 182 20.65 -0.85 12.13
N LYS A 183 21.00 -0.98 13.42
CA LYS A 183 21.32 0.17 14.29
C LYS A 183 22.57 0.95 13.86
N ARG A 184 23.54 0.28 13.22
CA ARG A 184 24.79 0.91 12.75
C ARG A 184 24.75 1.33 11.29
N GLY A 185 23.86 0.72 10.51
CA GLY A 185 23.80 0.93 9.07
C GLY A 185 23.08 2.22 8.69
N ASN A 186 23.26 2.62 7.43
CA ASN A 186 22.60 3.81 6.88
C ASN A 186 21.36 3.42 6.06
N THR A 187 21.49 2.33 5.28
CA THR A 187 20.46 1.88 4.35
C THR A 187 20.39 0.36 4.32
N ALA A 188 19.18 -0.16 4.25
CA ALA A 188 18.94 -1.55 3.86
C ALA A 188 18.34 -1.61 2.46
N THR A 189 18.86 -2.50 1.61
CA THR A 189 18.31 -2.80 0.29
C THR A 189 17.42 -4.04 0.40
N MET A 190 16.16 -3.87 0.03
CA MET A 190 15.20 -4.96 -0.06
C MET A 190 15.01 -5.36 -1.53
N THR A 191 15.30 -6.61 -1.85
CA THR A 191 15.21 -7.14 -3.22
C THR A 191 14.03 -8.08 -3.35
N ILE A 192 13.16 -7.78 -4.32
CA ILE A 192 12.00 -8.57 -4.72
C ILE A 192 12.23 -9.06 -6.16
N VAL A 193 11.87 -10.31 -6.44
CA VAL A 193 11.92 -10.86 -7.80
C VAL A 193 10.49 -11.08 -8.30
N PRO A 194 10.07 -10.49 -9.42
CA PRO A 194 8.77 -10.75 -10.00
C PRO A 194 8.63 -12.22 -10.46
N ALA A 195 7.45 -12.80 -10.27
CA ALA A 195 7.14 -14.18 -10.65
C ALA A 195 7.20 -14.40 -12.17
N LEU A 196 6.75 -13.39 -12.94
CA LEU A 196 6.72 -13.43 -14.40
C LEU A 196 8.05 -13.02 -15.05
N ALA A 197 8.98 -12.44 -14.28
CA ALA A 197 10.28 -11.96 -14.76
C ALA A 197 11.41 -12.36 -13.79
N GLN A 198 11.70 -13.66 -13.72
CA GLN A 198 12.61 -14.23 -12.72
C GLN A 198 14.08 -13.77 -12.81
N GLU A 199 14.47 -13.18 -13.93
CA GLU A 199 15.81 -12.58 -14.10
C GLU A 199 15.87 -11.10 -13.68
N GLN A 200 14.72 -10.48 -13.43
CA GLN A 200 14.64 -9.09 -12.98
C GLN A 200 14.61 -9.02 -11.45
N LYS A 201 15.19 -7.92 -10.94
CA LYS A 201 15.19 -7.59 -9.51
C LYS A 201 14.63 -6.19 -9.35
N VAL A 202 13.68 -6.07 -8.43
CA VAL A 202 13.20 -4.79 -7.92
C VAL A 202 13.92 -4.55 -6.60
N GLU A 203 14.75 -3.51 -6.55
CA GLU A 203 15.51 -3.13 -5.36
C GLU A 203 14.89 -1.88 -4.75
N LEU A 204 14.42 -2.01 -3.52
CA LEU A 204 13.80 -0.94 -2.74
C LEU A 204 14.74 -0.50 -1.63
N THR A 205 14.78 0.80 -1.40
CA THR A 205 15.63 1.42 -0.37
C THR A 205 14.83 1.58 0.91
N LEU A 206 15.22 0.85 1.96
CA LEU A 206 14.74 1.06 3.33
C LEU A 206 15.74 1.93 4.08
N SER A 207 15.35 3.14 4.45
CA SER A 207 16.18 4.04 5.25
C SER A 207 16.32 3.56 6.68
N LEU A 208 17.56 3.56 7.19
CA LEU A 208 17.86 3.27 8.60
C LEU A 208 18.04 4.55 9.43
N THR A 209 17.82 5.73 8.83
CA THR A 209 17.82 7.01 9.55
C THR A 209 16.74 7.01 10.63
N GLY A 210 17.16 7.11 11.89
CA GLY A 210 16.25 7.06 13.05
C GLY A 210 15.92 5.65 13.54
N PHE A 211 16.43 4.58 12.90
CA PHE A 211 16.10 3.20 13.26
C PHE A 211 16.37 2.89 14.73
N THR A 212 17.55 3.24 15.26
CA THR A 212 17.91 2.96 16.66
C THR A 212 16.93 3.59 17.64
N ALA A 213 16.62 4.88 17.45
CA ALA A 213 15.71 5.61 18.33
C ALA A 213 14.27 5.11 18.22
N ALA A 214 13.81 4.77 17.01
CA ALA A 214 12.49 4.18 16.79
C ALA A 214 12.38 2.78 17.43
N TYR A 215 13.38 1.93 17.20
CA TYR A 215 13.46 0.57 17.74
C TYR A 215 13.45 0.54 19.27
N ASP A 216 14.10 1.50 19.92
CA ASP A 216 14.11 1.56 21.38
C ASP A 216 12.75 2.01 21.97
N LYS A 217 11.88 2.63 21.14
CA LYS A 217 10.53 3.08 21.48
C LYS A 217 9.40 2.10 21.12
N VAL A 218 9.61 1.12 20.22
CA VAL A 218 8.54 0.17 19.88
C VAL A 218 8.20 -0.73 21.06
N SER A 219 6.95 -1.16 21.17
CA SER A 219 6.50 -2.05 22.23
C SER A 219 7.14 -3.43 22.12
N VAL A 220 7.15 -4.15 23.25
CA VAL A 220 7.64 -5.52 23.34
C VAL A 220 6.45 -6.47 23.36
N VAL A 221 6.38 -7.36 22.39
CA VAL A 221 5.27 -8.31 22.20
C VAL A 221 5.72 -9.72 22.55
N GLU A 222 4.78 -10.55 23.00
CA GLU A 222 5.01 -11.98 23.16
C GLU A 222 5.09 -12.67 21.78
N PRO A 223 6.06 -13.57 21.56
CA PRO A 223 6.27 -14.24 20.27
C PRO A 223 5.13 -15.17 19.85
#